data_AF-A0A940MZF2-F1
#
_entry.id   AF-A0A940MZF2-F1
#
_cell.length_a   1.000
_cell.length_b   1.000
_cell.length_c   1.000
_cell.angle_alpha   90.00
_cell.angle_beta   90.00
_cell.angle_gamma   90.00
#
_symmetry.space_group_name_H-M   'P 1'
#
loop_
_entity.id
_entity.type
_entity.pdbx_description
1 polymer ?
#
loop_
_entity_poly.entity_id
_entity_poly.type
_entity_poly.pdbx_seq_one_letter_code
_entity_poly.pdbx_strand_id
1 'polypeptide(L)'
;MIASPTPAAPERRHPPLDLDRLLGDAAPDRLAVLVLAYLTLPGLVFLGGWAQPWAAAVAGLSGLGAVLLAPGWRRAWPLSPGMTLACLVLGLVWAGATGSHHLVYSSADWQIRDAVLRDLTAEAWPVAYLDADRGVDWLLRAPLGFYMVPGLLGRVLGFPAAQAALWAWTGLGFALVLMVLALLARAVARDRPGSGFAVMAGVFILFHGLDILPNIWLDWNFGTGPLASWGRGGEWWPRLFQYSGHVTAILWAPNHAMPAWLLALLVLRHGRHPEFVRGLAMPFAAGAFWSPLASAGAALLAGAVLLREGGAAAIRRAVTPANILAVVFALPVCAYLVAGSAAVPHGVLFLMHPPLKSFLVWLVFLVVEVLCWAALAALLVRGWTFAVSVALLCLLPLYVFGPGNEMTARGGMAPLAVLAVVVAAALLAPAAGRAGRIARRALLACCVLALAGAATEASLLLKPAWKASGHCDFLEAARQSVYADSTEWAHYLAPWPEPLVSPWMREPPRRPADRTAQAPPCWTGGGP
;
A
#
# COMPACT_ATOMS: atom_id res chain seq x y z
N MET A 1 42.85 10.12 56.40
CA MET A 1 42.91 9.69 54.99
C MET A 1 41.50 9.58 54.47
N ILE A 2 41.05 10.57 53.71
CA ILE A 2 39.72 10.60 53.08
C ILE A 2 39.85 9.82 51.77
N ALA A 3 39.18 8.68 51.67
CA ALA A 3 39.19 7.84 50.49
C ALA A 3 38.51 8.57 49.34
N SER A 4 39.25 8.80 48.26
CA SER A 4 38.76 9.37 47.00
C SER A 4 37.77 8.39 46.36
N PRO A 5 36.61 8.84 45.87
CA PRO A 5 35.69 7.97 45.14
C PRO A 5 36.34 7.57 43.81
N THR A 6 36.43 6.27 43.57
CA THR A 6 36.85 5.71 42.29
C THR A 6 35.95 6.23 41.17
N PRO A 7 36.50 6.73 40.05
CA PRO A 7 35.69 7.18 38.93
C PRO A 7 34.91 5.99 38.37
N ALA A 8 33.58 6.13 38.31
CA ALA A 8 32.70 5.15 37.70
C ALA A 8 33.19 4.87 36.27
N ALA A 9 33.42 3.59 35.97
CA ALA A 9 33.84 3.15 34.64
C ALA A 9 32.86 3.69 33.59
N PRO A 10 33.33 4.25 32.47
CA PRO A 10 32.45 4.80 31.44
C PRO A 10 31.48 3.71 30.97
N GLU A 11 30.18 4.01 31.06
CA GLU A 11 29.09 3.16 30.57
C GLU A 11 29.41 2.80 29.11
N ARG A 12 29.78 1.55 28.82
CA ARG A 12 30.10 1.11 27.46
C ARG A 12 28.85 1.30 26.61
N ARG A 13 28.82 2.36 25.80
CA ARG A 13 27.76 2.61 24.83
C ARG A 13 27.84 1.53 23.76
N HIS A 14 26.98 0.52 23.85
CA HIS A 14 26.78 -0.40 22.74
C HIS A 14 26.22 0.39 21.55
N PRO A 15 26.80 0.26 20.34
CA PRO A 15 26.29 0.97 19.18
C PRO A 15 24.87 0.51 18.85
N PRO A 16 24.00 1.39 18.30
CA PRO A 16 22.67 1.02 17.85
C PRO A 16 22.69 -0.13 16.84
N LEU A 17 21.67 -0.99 16.90
CA LEU A 17 21.53 -2.17 16.05
C LEU A 17 21.40 -1.74 14.58
N ASP A 18 22.25 -2.27 13.70
CA ASP A 18 22.25 -1.97 12.26
C ASP A 18 21.27 -2.87 11.51
N LEU A 19 20.08 -2.33 11.20
CA LEU A 19 18.99 -3.09 10.57
C LEU A 19 19.31 -3.49 9.13
N ASP A 20 20.06 -2.68 8.39
CA ASP A 20 20.42 -3.01 7.01
C ASP A 20 21.23 -4.31 6.97
N ARG A 21 22.25 -4.42 7.84
CA ARG A 21 23.09 -5.62 7.94
C ARG A 21 22.33 -6.82 8.49
N LEU A 22 21.34 -6.57 9.35
CA LEU A 22 20.59 -7.64 9.99
C LEU A 22 19.54 -8.25 9.06
N LEU A 23 18.89 -7.42 8.24
CA LEU A 23 17.71 -7.79 7.46
C LEU A 23 18.02 -7.98 5.98
N GLY A 24 18.81 -7.09 5.37
CA GLY A 24 18.84 -6.90 3.91
C GLY A 24 19.69 -7.88 3.11
N ASP A 25 20.46 -8.74 3.78
CA ASP A 25 21.42 -9.66 3.15
C ASP A 25 20.82 -11.06 2.88
N ALA A 26 19.52 -11.28 3.12
CA ALA A 26 18.92 -12.59 2.84
C ALA A 26 18.82 -12.83 1.32
N ALA A 27 19.18 -14.03 0.87
CA ALA A 27 19.03 -14.39 -0.54
C ALA A 27 17.54 -14.54 -0.93
N PRO A 28 17.12 -14.15 -2.14
CA PRO A 28 15.77 -14.41 -2.64
C PRO A 28 15.47 -15.91 -2.67
N ASP A 29 14.25 -16.28 -2.27
CA ASP A 29 13.78 -17.66 -2.14
C ASP A 29 12.39 -17.86 -2.75
N ARG A 30 11.80 -19.05 -2.56
CA ARG A 30 10.46 -19.37 -3.10
C ARG A 30 9.34 -18.45 -2.58
N LEU A 31 9.48 -17.86 -1.40
CA LEU A 31 8.50 -16.88 -0.91
C LEU A 31 8.63 -15.58 -1.72
N ALA A 32 9.85 -15.10 -1.99
CA ALA A 32 10.05 -13.92 -2.83
C ALA A 32 9.49 -14.13 -4.25
N VAL A 33 9.67 -15.34 -4.81
CA VAL A 33 9.07 -15.73 -6.10
C VAL A 33 7.55 -15.74 -6.04
N LEU A 34 6.95 -16.26 -4.97
CA LEU A 34 5.49 -16.27 -4.80
C LEU A 34 4.92 -14.86 -4.68
N VAL A 35 5.58 -13.96 -3.94
CA VAL A 35 5.21 -12.53 -3.87
C VAL A 35 5.28 -11.89 -5.25
N LEU A 36 6.34 -12.17 -6.02
CA LEU A 36 6.47 -11.68 -7.38
C LEU A 36 5.36 -12.19 -8.30
N ALA A 37 5.03 -13.48 -8.22
CA ALA A 37 3.94 -14.07 -9.00
C ALA A 37 2.58 -13.46 -8.62
N TYR A 38 2.32 -13.27 -7.33
CA TYR A 38 1.10 -12.62 -6.81
C TYR A 38 0.93 -11.21 -7.40
N LEU A 39 1.99 -10.39 -7.37
CA LEU A 39 1.94 -9.04 -7.92
C LEU A 39 1.81 -9.02 -9.46
N THR A 40 2.46 -9.96 -10.14
CA THR A 40 2.57 -9.98 -11.62
C THR A 40 1.31 -10.53 -12.29
N LEU A 41 0.68 -11.55 -11.70
CA LEU A 41 -0.44 -12.28 -12.30
C LEU A 41 -1.57 -11.36 -12.80
N PRO A 42 -2.02 -10.34 -12.04
CA PRO A 42 -3.03 -9.40 -12.51
C PRO A 42 -2.67 -8.69 -13.81
N GLY A 43 -1.42 -8.27 -13.97
CA GLY A 43 -0.97 -7.60 -15.19
C GLY A 43 -0.95 -8.53 -16.40
N LEU A 44 -0.64 -9.81 -16.20
CA LEU A 44 -0.73 -10.82 -17.27
C LEU A 44 -2.18 -11.07 -17.70
N VAL A 45 -3.10 -11.16 -16.73
CA VAL A 45 -4.54 -11.30 -17.00
C VAL A 45 -5.07 -10.06 -17.75
N PHE A 46 -4.65 -8.86 -17.32
CA PHE A 46 -4.99 -7.61 -17.99
C PHE A 46 -4.53 -7.58 -19.43
N LEU A 47 -3.26 -7.91 -19.71
CA LEU A 47 -2.74 -7.94 -21.07
C LEU A 47 -3.52 -8.92 -21.96
N GLY A 48 -3.88 -10.09 -21.44
CA GLY A 48 -4.70 -11.07 -22.17
C GLY A 48 -6.11 -10.58 -22.51
N GLY A 49 -6.70 -9.75 -21.65
CA GLY A 49 -8.04 -9.19 -21.82
C GLY A 49 -8.09 -7.89 -22.63
N TRP A 50 -7.15 -6.99 -22.40
CA TRP A 50 -7.17 -5.62 -22.92
C TRP A 50 -6.31 -5.43 -24.16
N ALA A 51 -5.15 -6.10 -24.25
CA ALA A 51 -4.19 -5.80 -25.30
C ALA A 51 -4.47 -6.58 -26.60
N GLN A 52 -4.09 -5.98 -27.73
CA GLN A 52 -4.02 -6.65 -29.02
C GLN A 52 -3.10 -7.89 -28.92
N PRO A 53 -3.32 -8.96 -29.69
CA PRO A 53 -2.55 -10.20 -29.56
C PRO A 53 -1.02 -10.00 -29.62
N TRP A 54 -0.53 -9.09 -30.46
CA TRP A 54 0.90 -8.80 -30.56
C TRP A 54 1.45 -8.13 -29.30
N ALA A 55 0.72 -7.15 -28.74
CA ALA A 55 1.13 -6.41 -27.55
C ALA A 55 1.04 -7.31 -26.31
N ALA A 56 -0.02 -8.11 -26.21
CA ALA A 56 -0.17 -9.14 -25.19
C ALA A 56 0.97 -10.15 -25.23
N ALA A 57 1.37 -10.61 -26.43
CA ALA A 57 2.50 -11.53 -26.58
C ALA A 57 3.82 -10.90 -26.13
N VAL A 58 4.16 -9.70 -26.61
CA VAL A 58 5.43 -9.03 -26.26
C VAL A 58 5.52 -8.72 -24.77
N ALA A 59 4.52 -8.03 -24.22
CA ALA A 59 4.55 -7.62 -22.81
C ALA A 59 4.32 -8.82 -21.87
N GLY A 60 3.41 -9.74 -22.22
CA GLY A 60 3.09 -10.92 -21.42
C GLY A 60 4.25 -11.91 -21.34
N LEU A 61 4.90 -12.22 -22.48
CA LEU A 61 6.08 -13.09 -22.49
C LEU A 61 7.26 -12.42 -21.77
N SER A 62 7.40 -11.09 -21.86
CA SER A 62 8.41 -10.37 -21.10
C SER A 62 8.17 -10.44 -19.59
N GLY A 63 6.92 -10.25 -19.14
CA GLY A 63 6.55 -10.39 -17.73
C GLY A 63 6.80 -11.82 -17.22
N LEU A 64 6.37 -12.84 -17.97
CA LEU A 64 6.63 -14.24 -17.65
C LEU A 64 8.14 -14.53 -17.62
N GLY A 65 8.88 -14.07 -18.62
CA GLY A 65 10.34 -14.24 -18.70
C GLY A 65 11.06 -13.59 -17.52
N ALA A 66 10.67 -12.38 -17.11
CA ALA A 66 11.21 -11.71 -15.93
C ALA A 66 10.96 -12.53 -14.64
N VAL A 67 9.78 -13.12 -14.49
CA VAL A 67 9.42 -13.98 -13.35
C VAL A 67 10.22 -15.30 -13.37
N LEU A 68 10.36 -15.95 -14.53
CA LEU A 68 11.12 -17.19 -14.67
C LEU A 68 12.62 -17.00 -14.44
N LEU A 69 13.16 -15.84 -14.81
CA LEU A 69 14.55 -15.46 -14.56
C LEU A 69 14.77 -14.91 -13.15
N ALA A 70 13.71 -14.68 -12.37
CA ALA A 70 13.84 -14.15 -11.02
C ALA A 70 14.64 -15.12 -10.11
N PRO A 71 15.51 -14.61 -9.24
CA PRO A 71 16.25 -15.45 -8.30
C PRO A 71 15.30 -16.10 -7.28
N GLY A 72 15.66 -17.29 -6.80
CA GLY A 72 14.99 -17.93 -5.67
C GLY A 72 14.19 -19.20 -5.97
N TRP A 73 13.90 -19.51 -7.25
CA TRP A 73 13.21 -20.75 -7.65
C TRP A 73 13.88 -22.03 -7.12
N ARG A 74 15.22 -22.04 -7.11
CA ARG A 74 16.04 -23.19 -6.67
C ARG A 74 16.17 -23.30 -5.14
N ARG A 75 15.78 -22.27 -4.37
CA ARG A 75 15.90 -22.29 -2.91
C ARG A 75 14.66 -22.90 -2.26
N ALA A 76 14.80 -23.38 -1.04
CA ALA A 76 13.68 -23.96 -0.29
C ALA A 76 12.67 -22.88 0.14
N TRP A 77 11.48 -23.34 0.51
CA TRP A 77 10.51 -22.50 1.22
C TRP A 77 11.07 -22.14 2.62
N PRO A 78 11.08 -20.85 3.04
CA PRO A 78 11.85 -20.42 4.21
C PRO A 78 11.14 -20.60 5.57
N LEU A 79 9.87 -21.00 5.56
CA LEU A 79 9.02 -21.15 6.75
C LEU A 79 8.64 -22.61 7.00
N SER A 80 8.32 -22.94 8.25
CA SER A 80 7.71 -24.23 8.56
C SER A 80 6.28 -24.30 8.01
N PRO A 81 5.74 -25.50 7.75
CA PRO A 81 4.34 -25.67 7.34
C PRO A 81 3.36 -25.03 8.33
N GLY A 82 3.59 -25.19 9.64
CA GLY A 82 2.75 -24.61 10.69
C GLY A 82 2.72 -23.09 10.69
N MET A 83 3.88 -22.43 10.54
CA MET A 83 3.94 -20.97 10.44
C MET A 83 3.30 -20.47 9.13
N THR A 84 3.48 -21.22 8.05
CA THR A 84 2.85 -20.91 6.74
C THR A 84 1.32 -20.96 6.86
N LEU A 85 0.78 -22.03 7.46
CA LEU A 85 -0.65 -22.17 7.70
C LEU A 85 -1.18 -21.08 8.64
N ALA A 86 -0.45 -20.77 9.72
CA ALA A 86 -0.83 -19.69 10.64
C ALA A 86 -0.92 -18.34 9.90
N CYS A 87 0.05 -18.01 9.05
CA CYS A 87 0.01 -16.79 8.25
C CYS A 87 -1.14 -16.77 7.24
N LEU A 88 -1.47 -17.91 6.61
CA LEU A 88 -2.61 -18.04 5.70
C LEU A 88 -3.94 -17.80 6.42
N VAL A 89 -4.14 -18.45 7.57
CA VAL A 89 -5.36 -18.29 8.37
C VAL A 89 -5.49 -16.85 8.87
N LEU A 90 -4.42 -16.28 9.43
CA LEU A 90 -4.42 -14.90 9.90
C LEU A 90 -4.65 -13.90 8.75
N GLY A 91 -4.08 -14.15 7.57
CA GLY A 91 -4.31 -13.32 6.38
C GLY A 91 -5.78 -13.30 5.97
N LEU A 92 -6.46 -14.46 5.95
CA LEU A 92 -7.89 -14.55 5.67
C LEU A 92 -8.75 -13.86 6.74
N VAL A 93 -8.39 -14.02 8.01
CA VAL A 93 -9.07 -13.31 9.12
C VAL A 93 -8.97 -11.80 8.93
N TRP A 94 -7.80 -11.28 8.54
CA TRP A 94 -7.63 -9.85 8.29
C TRP A 94 -8.34 -9.36 7.04
N ALA A 95 -8.38 -10.17 5.98
CA ALA A 95 -9.23 -9.88 4.84
C ALA A 95 -10.71 -9.76 5.27
N GLY A 96 -11.12 -10.52 6.29
CA GLY A 96 -12.42 -10.40 6.95
C GLY A 96 -12.70 -9.05 7.62
N ALA A 97 -11.68 -8.26 7.95
CA ALA A 97 -11.87 -6.90 8.47
C ALA A 97 -11.99 -5.85 7.35
N THR A 98 -11.64 -6.19 6.11
CA THR A 98 -11.82 -5.29 4.96
C THR A 98 -13.26 -5.31 4.46
N GLY A 99 -13.63 -4.36 3.61
CA GLY A 99 -14.91 -4.38 2.91
C GLY A 99 -15.00 -5.39 1.74
N SER A 100 -13.97 -6.21 1.48
CA SER A 100 -13.92 -7.10 0.29
C SER A 100 -15.01 -8.15 0.19
N HIS A 101 -15.70 -8.44 1.30
CA HIS A 101 -16.74 -9.48 1.41
C HIS A 101 -18.05 -8.95 2.01
N HIS A 102 -18.07 -7.70 2.50
CA HIS A 102 -19.27 -7.05 3.07
C HIS A 102 -19.95 -7.78 4.25
N LEU A 103 -19.25 -8.67 4.98
CA LEU A 103 -19.75 -9.25 6.25
C LEU A 103 -19.62 -8.27 7.43
N VAL A 104 -18.72 -7.29 7.31
CA VAL A 104 -18.56 -6.15 8.23
C VAL A 104 -18.82 -4.85 7.48
N TYR A 105 -18.88 -3.72 8.19
CA TYR A 105 -18.98 -2.43 7.52
C TYR A 105 -17.85 -2.21 6.53
N SER A 106 -18.22 -1.91 5.29
CA SER A 106 -17.32 -1.51 4.22
C SER A 106 -17.28 0.02 4.17
N SER A 107 -16.09 0.62 4.14
CA SER A 107 -15.98 2.07 3.99
C SER A 107 -16.53 2.56 2.65
N ALA A 108 -16.83 3.86 2.53
CA ALA A 108 -17.50 4.40 1.35
C ALA A 108 -16.72 4.20 0.04
N ASP A 109 -15.40 4.12 0.15
CA ASP A 109 -14.47 3.72 -0.91
C ASP A 109 -14.88 2.41 -1.61
N TRP A 110 -15.54 1.48 -0.91
CA TRP A 110 -16.01 0.21 -1.49
C TRP A 110 -17.14 0.39 -2.50
N GLN A 111 -17.91 1.49 -2.46
CA GLN A 111 -18.94 1.78 -3.47
C GLN A 111 -18.36 1.76 -4.88
N ILE A 112 -17.18 2.37 -5.05
CA ILE A 112 -16.46 2.44 -6.33
C ILE A 112 -15.73 1.12 -6.63
N ARG A 113 -15.12 0.48 -5.62
CA ARG A 113 -14.36 -0.77 -5.80
C ARG A 113 -15.24 -1.93 -6.22
N ASP A 114 -16.42 -2.03 -5.63
CA ASP A 114 -17.40 -3.06 -5.99
C ASP A 114 -17.91 -2.86 -7.40
N ALA A 115 -18.18 -1.62 -7.80
CA ALA A 115 -18.62 -1.30 -9.16
C ALA A 115 -17.55 -1.65 -10.20
N VAL A 116 -16.28 -1.34 -9.92
CA VAL A 116 -15.15 -1.80 -10.76
C VAL A 116 -15.10 -3.33 -10.84
N LEU A 117 -15.20 -4.04 -9.72
CA LEU A 117 -15.20 -5.51 -9.72
C LEU A 117 -16.39 -6.08 -10.51
N ARG A 118 -17.56 -5.47 -10.36
CA ARG A 118 -18.80 -5.83 -11.05
C ARG A 118 -18.63 -5.67 -12.55
N ASP A 119 -18.08 -4.56 -13.03
CA ASP A 119 -17.91 -4.34 -14.46
C ASP A 119 -16.83 -5.24 -15.06
N LEU A 120 -15.77 -5.53 -14.32
CA LEU A 120 -14.79 -6.55 -14.74
C LEU A 120 -15.39 -7.95 -14.82
N THR A 121 -16.43 -8.22 -14.03
CA THR A 121 -17.14 -9.51 -14.01
C THR A 121 -18.17 -9.60 -15.15
N ALA A 122 -18.98 -8.56 -15.35
CA ALA A 122 -20.15 -8.59 -16.22
C ALA A 122 -19.87 -8.10 -17.64
N GLU A 123 -18.99 -7.11 -17.82
CA GLU A 123 -18.80 -6.45 -19.10
C GLU A 123 -17.71 -7.09 -19.95
N ALA A 124 -17.72 -6.82 -21.25
CA ALA A 124 -16.64 -7.23 -22.14
C ALA A 124 -15.36 -6.41 -21.89
N TRP A 125 -14.21 -7.04 -22.13
CA TRP A 125 -12.90 -6.43 -21.92
C TRP A 125 -12.29 -5.99 -23.26
N PRO A 126 -11.74 -4.77 -23.40
CA PRO A 126 -11.68 -3.66 -22.43
C PRO A 126 -13.04 -3.10 -22.02
N VAL A 127 -13.17 -2.71 -20.74
CA VAL A 127 -14.39 -2.06 -20.23
C VAL A 127 -14.39 -0.59 -20.63
N ALA A 128 -15.45 -0.16 -21.30
CA ALA A 128 -15.70 1.23 -21.66
C ALA A 128 -17.18 1.58 -21.50
N TYR A 129 -17.46 2.87 -21.40
CA TYR A 129 -18.78 3.44 -21.15
C TYR A 129 -19.08 4.51 -22.20
N LEU A 130 -20.27 4.46 -22.79
CA LEU A 130 -20.79 5.53 -23.65
C LEU A 130 -21.65 6.47 -22.81
N ASP A 131 -21.18 7.70 -22.59
CA ASP A 131 -21.96 8.76 -21.95
C ASP A 131 -22.85 9.43 -23.01
N ALA A 132 -24.12 8.99 -23.08
CA ALA A 132 -25.06 9.40 -24.11
C ALA A 132 -25.45 10.90 -24.02
N ASP A 133 -25.40 11.49 -22.81
CA ASP A 133 -25.73 12.91 -22.59
C ASP A 133 -24.62 13.84 -23.10
N ARG A 134 -23.36 13.40 -23.03
CA ARG A 134 -22.19 14.18 -23.46
C ARG A 134 -21.60 13.73 -24.79
N GLY A 135 -21.99 12.57 -25.31
CA GLY A 135 -21.46 11.98 -26.54
C GLY A 135 -19.99 11.56 -26.42
N VAL A 136 -19.51 11.23 -25.21
CA VAL A 136 -18.11 10.88 -24.94
C VAL A 136 -17.98 9.40 -24.58
N ASP A 137 -17.04 8.71 -25.22
CA ASP A 137 -16.64 7.36 -24.85
C ASP A 137 -15.58 7.41 -23.74
N TRP A 138 -15.80 6.70 -22.65
CA TRP A 138 -14.88 6.60 -21.51
C TRP A 138 -14.32 5.19 -21.39
N LEU A 139 -13.00 5.06 -21.32
CA LEU A 139 -12.31 3.83 -20.95
C LEU A 139 -12.20 3.72 -19.42
N LEU A 140 -12.50 2.54 -18.86
CA LEU A 140 -12.15 2.25 -17.47
C LEU A 140 -10.62 2.23 -17.33
N ARG A 141 -10.09 3.25 -16.67
CA ARG A 141 -8.67 3.51 -16.45
C ARG A 141 -8.40 3.61 -14.95
N ALA A 142 -8.30 2.47 -14.29
CA ALA A 142 -8.06 2.37 -12.85
C ALA A 142 -6.83 1.50 -12.56
N PRO A 143 -6.24 1.55 -11.35
CA PRO A 143 -5.23 0.57 -10.93
C PRO A 143 -5.87 -0.82 -10.75
N LEU A 144 -5.98 -1.57 -11.85
CA LEU A 144 -6.77 -2.80 -11.90
C LEU A 144 -6.09 -4.01 -11.23
N GLY A 145 -4.83 -3.89 -10.79
CA GLY A 145 -4.05 -5.01 -10.23
C GLY A 145 -4.75 -5.78 -9.10
N PHE A 146 -5.54 -5.11 -8.27
CA PHE A 146 -6.29 -5.76 -7.20
C PHE A 146 -7.48 -6.61 -7.70
N TYR A 147 -8.06 -6.25 -8.84
CA TYR A 147 -9.34 -6.76 -9.30
C TYR A 147 -9.24 -7.78 -10.44
N MET A 148 -8.16 -7.80 -11.22
CA MET A 148 -8.11 -8.60 -12.45
C MET A 148 -8.31 -10.10 -12.22
N VAL A 149 -7.67 -10.67 -11.19
CA VAL A 149 -7.78 -12.12 -10.89
C VAL A 149 -9.19 -12.44 -10.35
N PRO A 150 -9.74 -11.72 -9.35
CA PRO A 150 -11.13 -11.89 -8.92
C PRO A 150 -12.15 -11.66 -10.03
N GLY A 151 -11.97 -10.63 -10.86
CA GLY A 151 -12.86 -10.30 -11.99
C GLY A 151 -12.86 -11.37 -13.08
N LEU A 152 -11.70 -11.99 -13.37
CA LEU A 152 -11.63 -13.14 -14.29
C LEU A 152 -12.43 -14.33 -13.77
N LEU A 153 -12.31 -14.66 -12.48
CA LEU A 153 -13.10 -15.72 -11.86
C LEU A 153 -14.58 -15.38 -11.84
N GLY A 154 -14.90 -14.11 -11.55
CA GLY A 154 -16.25 -13.57 -11.64
C GLY A 154 -16.87 -13.71 -13.02
N ARG A 155 -16.09 -13.47 -14.07
CA ARG A 155 -16.56 -13.61 -15.46
C ARG A 155 -17.03 -15.02 -15.79
N VAL A 156 -16.44 -16.03 -15.17
CA VAL A 156 -16.78 -17.45 -15.39
C VAL A 156 -17.90 -17.92 -14.45
N LEU A 157 -17.92 -17.42 -13.21
CA LEU A 157 -18.74 -17.97 -12.12
C LEU A 157 -19.78 -17.00 -11.54
N GLY A 158 -19.84 -15.76 -12.04
CA GLY A 158 -20.73 -14.69 -11.59
C GLY A 158 -20.15 -13.79 -10.48
N PHE A 159 -20.84 -12.69 -10.20
CA PHE A 159 -20.40 -11.66 -9.26
C PHE A 159 -20.19 -12.14 -7.80
N PRO A 160 -21.01 -13.06 -7.23
CA PRO A 160 -20.72 -13.60 -5.90
C PRO A 160 -19.37 -14.33 -5.82
N ALA A 161 -18.99 -15.06 -6.87
CA ALA A 161 -17.69 -15.71 -6.95
C ALA A 161 -16.55 -14.69 -7.08
N ALA A 162 -16.79 -13.55 -7.76
CA ALA A 162 -15.84 -12.44 -7.83
C ALA A 162 -15.55 -11.86 -6.43
N GLN A 163 -16.58 -11.65 -5.61
CA GLN A 163 -16.43 -11.15 -4.23
C GLN A 163 -15.68 -12.16 -3.34
N ALA A 164 -16.06 -13.45 -3.39
CA ALA A 164 -15.37 -14.49 -2.65
C ALA A 164 -13.89 -14.61 -3.07
N ALA A 165 -13.61 -14.51 -4.37
CA ALA A 165 -12.27 -14.49 -4.91
C ALA A 165 -11.48 -13.24 -4.46
N LEU A 166 -12.11 -12.06 -4.41
CA LEU A 166 -11.48 -10.83 -3.95
C LEU A 166 -11.08 -10.93 -2.48
N TRP A 167 -11.94 -11.49 -1.64
CA TRP A 167 -11.61 -11.75 -0.23
C TRP A 167 -10.45 -12.74 -0.08
N ALA A 168 -10.48 -13.87 -0.78
CA ALA A 168 -9.40 -14.86 -0.75
C ALA A 168 -8.08 -14.29 -1.28
N TRP A 169 -8.14 -13.49 -2.36
CA TRP A 169 -6.99 -12.80 -2.95
C TRP A 169 -6.38 -11.78 -1.99
N THR A 170 -7.22 -10.99 -1.32
CA THR A 170 -6.80 -10.06 -0.26
C THR A 170 -6.15 -10.81 0.91
N GLY A 171 -6.73 -11.93 1.33
CA GLY A 171 -6.20 -12.77 2.41
C GLY A 171 -4.85 -13.39 2.06
N LEU A 172 -4.65 -13.81 0.80
CA LEU A 172 -3.35 -14.25 0.31
C LEU A 172 -2.31 -13.12 0.39
N GLY A 173 -2.66 -11.90 -0.04
CA GLY A 173 -1.77 -10.74 0.06
C GLY A 173 -1.33 -10.45 1.51
N PHE A 174 -2.26 -10.44 2.46
CA PHE A 174 -1.94 -10.27 3.88
C PHE A 174 -1.14 -11.45 4.46
N ALA A 175 -1.43 -12.68 4.03
CA ALA A 175 -0.65 -13.85 4.42
C ALA A 175 0.80 -13.73 3.96
N LEU A 176 1.05 -13.25 2.73
CA LEU A 176 2.39 -13.00 2.21
C LEU A 176 3.13 -11.93 3.01
N VAL A 177 2.45 -10.83 3.38
CA VAL A 177 3.01 -9.80 4.28
C VAL A 177 3.41 -10.42 5.62
N LEU A 178 2.52 -11.18 6.24
CA LEU A 178 2.77 -11.89 7.51
C LEU A 178 3.95 -12.85 7.43
N MET A 179 4.08 -13.60 6.33
CA MET A 179 5.20 -14.52 6.12
C MET A 179 6.54 -13.79 6.04
N VAL A 180 6.59 -12.65 5.36
CA VAL A 180 7.81 -11.83 5.31
C VAL A 180 8.11 -11.22 6.69
N LEU A 181 7.09 -10.71 7.39
CA LEU A 181 7.25 -10.21 8.77
C LEU A 181 7.76 -11.30 9.74
N ALA A 182 7.31 -12.54 9.61
CA ALA A 182 7.81 -13.67 10.40
C ALA A 182 9.31 -13.90 10.18
N LEU A 183 9.80 -13.72 8.95
CA LEU A 183 11.22 -13.87 8.61
C LEU A 183 12.06 -12.71 9.13
N LEU A 184 11.54 -11.47 9.04
CA LEU A 184 12.18 -10.29 9.63
C LEU A 184 12.23 -10.41 11.15
N ALA A 185 11.14 -10.85 11.78
CA ALA A 185 11.08 -11.09 13.22
C ALA A 185 12.09 -12.15 13.69
N ARG A 186 12.25 -13.25 12.94
CA ARG A 186 13.28 -14.27 13.20
C ARG A 186 14.70 -13.70 13.11
N ALA A 187 14.95 -12.76 12.20
CA ALA A 187 16.25 -12.11 12.09
C ALA A 187 16.56 -11.21 13.29
N VAL A 188 15.56 -10.45 13.77
CA VAL A 188 15.70 -9.52 14.90
C VAL A 188 15.68 -10.22 16.26
N ALA A 189 14.80 -11.19 16.46
CA ALA A 189 14.54 -11.84 17.74
C ALA A 189 14.80 -13.36 17.68
N ARG A 190 16.03 -13.73 17.30
CA ARG A 190 16.46 -15.13 17.04
C ARG A 190 16.16 -16.08 18.19
N ASP A 191 16.37 -15.64 19.43
CA ASP A 191 16.22 -16.50 20.62
C ASP A 191 14.76 -16.69 21.06
N ARG A 192 13.82 -15.92 20.48
CA ARG A 192 12.41 -15.91 20.90
C ARG A 192 11.45 -15.67 19.72
N PRO A 193 11.52 -16.51 18.67
CA PRO A 193 10.90 -16.24 17.37
C PRO A 193 9.38 -16.08 17.43
N GLY A 194 8.68 -16.82 18.30
CA GLY A 194 7.23 -16.68 18.49
C GLY A 194 6.83 -15.31 19.02
N SER A 195 7.42 -14.89 20.14
CA SER A 195 7.18 -13.55 20.70
C SER A 195 7.67 -12.42 19.78
N GLY A 196 8.78 -12.66 19.07
CA GLY A 196 9.30 -11.74 18.07
C GLY A 196 8.30 -11.50 16.94
N PHE A 197 7.71 -12.58 16.42
CA PHE A 197 6.67 -12.50 15.40
C PHE A 197 5.43 -11.78 15.91
N ALA A 198 4.95 -12.10 17.12
CA ALA A 198 3.79 -11.44 17.71
C ALA A 198 3.99 -9.91 17.86
N VAL A 199 5.16 -9.47 18.33
CA VAL A 199 5.49 -8.03 18.43
C VAL A 199 5.62 -7.41 17.04
N MET A 200 6.33 -8.06 16.11
CA MET A 200 6.53 -7.55 14.75
C MET A 200 5.21 -7.39 14.01
N ALA A 201 4.38 -8.43 13.99
CA ALA A 201 3.07 -8.39 13.36
C ALA A 201 2.13 -7.42 14.09
N GLY A 202 2.06 -7.47 15.42
CA GLY A 202 1.19 -6.60 16.22
C GLY A 202 1.49 -5.11 16.03
N VAL A 203 2.77 -4.73 16.14
CA VAL A 203 3.20 -3.34 15.89
C VAL A 203 2.95 -2.96 14.44
N PHE A 204 3.18 -3.87 13.48
CA PHE A 204 2.91 -3.57 12.08
C PHE A 204 1.43 -3.29 11.84
N ILE A 205 0.51 -4.18 12.23
CA ILE A 205 -0.93 -4.00 11.97
C ILE A 205 -1.49 -2.75 12.64
N LEU A 206 -1.07 -2.52 13.88
CA LEU A 206 -1.58 -1.43 14.72
C LEU A 206 -0.76 -0.15 14.55
N PHE A 207 0.16 -0.11 13.58
CA PHE A 207 0.97 1.07 13.32
C PHE A 207 0.07 2.22 12.89
N HIS A 208 0.20 3.35 13.56
CA HIS A 208 -0.63 4.55 13.39
C HIS A 208 0.18 5.79 13.79
N GLY A 209 -0.21 6.94 13.27
CA GLY A 209 0.21 8.22 13.84
C GLY A 209 -0.35 8.41 15.25
N LEU A 210 0.05 9.51 15.88
CA LEU A 210 -0.59 9.96 17.13
C LEU A 210 -1.85 10.79 16.83
N ASP A 211 -2.61 10.42 15.80
CA ASP A 211 -3.74 11.19 15.22
C ASP A 211 -4.85 11.46 16.21
N ILE A 212 -4.98 10.61 17.23
CA ILE A 212 -5.92 10.84 18.32
C ILE A 212 -5.69 12.20 19.01
N LEU A 213 -4.45 12.68 19.07
CA LEU A 213 -4.10 13.96 19.72
C LEU A 213 -4.69 15.18 18.97
N PRO A 214 -4.42 15.39 17.67
CA PRO A 214 -5.07 16.47 16.93
C PRO A 214 -6.58 16.26 16.81
N ASN A 215 -7.08 15.02 16.70
CA ASN A 215 -8.53 14.78 16.65
C ASN A 215 -9.24 15.15 17.95
N ILE A 216 -8.71 14.85 19.14
CA ILE A 216 -9.31 15.30 20.40
C ILE A 216 -9.41 16.83 20.43
N TRP A 217 -8.36 17.53 19.99
CA TRP A 217 -8.39 18.98 19.90
C TRP A 217 -9.43 19.48 18.89
N LEU A 218 -9.50 18.90 17.70
CA LEU A 218 -10.49 19.26 16.68
C LEU A 218 -11.93 18.97 17.12
N ASP A 219 -12.16 17.80 17.71
CA ASP A 219 -13.47 17.37 18.22
C ASP A 219 -13.97 18.32 19.32
N TRP A 220 -13.08 18.80 20.18
CA TRP A 220 -13.43 19.75 21.24
C TRP A 220 -13.78 21.15 20.70
N ASN A 221 -13.06 21.62 19.68
CA ASN A 221 -13.21 23.00 19.16
C ASN A 221 -14.25 23.11 18.04
N PHE A 222 -14.47 22.05 17.27
CA PHE A 222 -15.29 22.04 16.06
C PHE A 222 -16.26 20.86 15.97
N GLY A 223 -16.11 19.84 16.82
CA GLY A 223 -16.97 18.67 16.86
C GLY A 223 -18.17 18.86 17.80
N THR A 224 -19.12 17.94 17.72
CA THR A 224 -20.30 17.90 18.60
C THR A 224 -20.02 17.27 19.98
N GLY A 225 -18.75 17.28 20.42
CA GLY A 225 -18.30 16.70 21.69
C GLY A 225 -16.96 15.99 21.59
N PRO A 226 -16.34 15.61 22.74
CA PRO A 226 -15.12 14.82 22.75
C PRO A 226 -15.40 13.45 22.09
N LEU A 227 -14.50 13.01 21.20
CA LEU A 227 -14.63 11.77 20.41
C LEU A 227 -15.69 11.83 19.30
N ALA A 228 -16.03 13.02 18.78
CA ALA A 228 -16.87 13.16 17.58
C ALA A 228 -16.30 12.41 16.35
N SER A 229 -15.00 12.13 16.33
CA SER A 229 -14.33 11.32 15.31
C SER A 229 -14.58 9.80 15.47
N TRP A 230 -15.09 9.33 16.62
CA TRP A 230 -15.47 7.93 16.82
C TRP A 230 -16.60 7.52 15.87
N GLY A 231 -16.41 6.41 15.16
CA GLY A 231 -17.32 5.95 14.10
C GLY A 231 -17.23 6.77 12.81
N ARG A 232 -16.30 7.71 12.66
CA ARG A 232 -16.11 8.52 11.44
C ARG A 232 -14.72 8.36 10.80
N GLY A 233 -13.75 7.91 11.59
CA GLY A 233 -12.33 7.97 11.21
C GLY A 233 -11.71 9.31 11.61
N GLY A 234 -10.39 9.34 11.73
CA GLY A 234 -9.63 10.49 12.26
C GLY A 234 -8.37 10.86 11.47
N GLU A 235 -7.94 10.04 10.51
CA GLU A 235 -6.63 10.30 9.86
C GLU A 235 -6.60 11.53 8.93
N TRP A 236 -7.76 11.99 8.44
CA TRP A 236 -7.85 13.19 7.58
C TRP A 236 -7.88 14.51 8.37
N TRP A 237 -7.36 14.54 9.60
CA TRP A 237 -7.30 15.73 10.44
C TRP A 237 -6.52 16.92 9.83
N PRO A 238 -5.43 16.74 9.04
CA PRO A 238 -4.70 17.87 8.47
C PRO A 238 -5.44 18.57 7.33
N ARG A 239 -6.43 17.91 6.71
CA ARG A 239 -7.22 18.38 5.54
C ARG A 239 -6.38 18.76 4.31
N LEU A 240 -5.10 18.41 4.27
CA LEU A 240 -4.14 18.73 3.19
C LEU A 240 -3.40 17.50 2.68
N PHE A 241 -3.14 16.54 3.57
CA PHE A 241 -2.45 15.29 3.33
C PHE A 241 -2.72 14.37 4.53
N GLN A 242 -2.46 13.08 4.36
CA GLN A 242 -2.51 12.09 5.44
C GLN A 242 -1.45 11.02 5.26
N TYR A 243 -1.01 10.45 6.39
CA TYR A 243 -0.37 9.16 6.41
C TYR A 243 -1.32 8.16 7.00
N SER A 244 -1.78 7.23 6.17
CA SER A 244 -2.70 6.23 6.68
C SER A 244 -1.99 5.20 7.53
N GLY A 245 -2.40 5.13 8.79
CA GLY A 245 -2.08 4.02 9.66
C GLY A 245 -2.60 2.71 9.07
N HIS A 246 -2.01 1.60 9.50
CA HIS A 246 -2.21 0.33 8.81
C HIS A 246 -3.62 -0.24 8.99
N VAL A 247 -4.33 0.07 10.09
CA VAL A 247 -5.76 -0.26 10.22
C VAL A 247 -6.58 0.46 9.16
N THR A 248 -6.38 1.76 8.97
CA THR A 248 -7.09 2.54 7.94
C THR A 248 -6.74 2.07 6.54
N ALA A 249 -5.46 1.76 6.30
CA ALA A 249 -5.03 1.18 5.05
C ALA A 249 -5.72 -0.17 4.74
N ILE A 250 -5.98 -1.01 5.75
CA ILE A 250 -6.72 -2.27 5.62
C ILE A 250 -8.20 -2.02 5.31
N LEU A 251 -8.85 -1.13 6.05
CA LEU A 251 -10.28 -0.86 5.90
C LEU A 251 -10.61 -0.18 4.56
N TRP A 252 -9.81 0.83 4.21
CA TRP A 252 -10.11 1.74 3.11
C TRP A 252 -9.36 1.44 1.81
N ALA A 253 -8.12 0.95 1.88
CA ALA A 253 -7.22 0.92 0.72
C ALA A 253 -6.32 -0.33 0.63
N PRO A 254 -6.84 -1.55 0.84
CA PRO A 254 -6.00 -2.76 0.83
C PRO A 254 -5.33 -2.98 -0.54
N ASN A 255 -5.99 -2.55 -1.62
CA ASN A 255 -5.46 -2.56 -2.99
C ASN A 255 -4.17 -1.74 -3.15
N HIS A 256 -4.01 -0.66 -2.38
CA HIS A 256 -2.79 0.16 -2.37
C HIS A 256 -1.79 -0.29 -1.32
N ALA A 257 -2.27 -0.71 -0.14
CA ALA A 257 -1.42 -1.07 1.00
C ALA A 257 -0.61 -2.35 0.72
N MET A 258 -1.24 -3.40 0.19
CA MET A 258 -0.57 -4.68 -0.06
C MET A 258 0.65 -4.58 -0.98
N PRO A 259 0.58 -3.98 -2.19
CA PRO A 259 1.76 -3.86 -3.02
C PRO A 259 2.84 -2.99 -2.34
N ALA A 260 2.45 -1.91 -1.64
CA ALA A 260 3.41 -1.06 -0.92
C ALA A 260 4.19 -1.85 0.15
N TRP A 261 3.46 -2.60 0.97
CA TRP A 261 4.01 -3.39 2.06
C TRP A 261 4.89 -4.52 1.55
N LEU A 262 4.42 -5.30 0.58
CA LEU A 262 5.20 -6.39 0.01
C LEU A 262 6.51 -5.87 -0.61
N LEU A 263 6.46 -4.76 -1.35
CA LEU A 263 7.66 -4.16 -1.93
C LEU A 263 8.63 -3.64 -0.88
N ALA A 264 8.13 -2.90 0.13
CA ALA A 264 8.96 -2.40 1.23
C ALA A 264 9.63 -3.53 2.02
N LEU A 265 8.87 -4.58 2.32
CA LEU A 265 9.37 -5.74 3.08
C LEU A 265 10.37 -6.58 2.27
N LEU A 266 10.19 -6.71 0.95
CA LEU A 266 11.18 -7.33 0.07
C LEU A 266 12.48 -6.51 0.03
N VAL A 267 12.40 -5.18 -0.05
CA VAL A 267 13.58 -4.30 0.02
C VAL A 267 14.29 -4.45 1.36
N LEU A 268 13.56 -4.47 2.48
CA LEU A 268 14.14 -4.68 3.80
C LEU A 268 14.84 -6.03 3.94
N ARG A 269 14.29 -7.09 3.34
CA ARG A 269 14.80 -8.46 3.46
C ARG A 269 15.92 -8.79 2.49
N HIS A 270 15.90 -8.22 1.29
CA HIS A 270 16.74 -8.65 0.18
C HIS A 270 17.51 -7.52 -0.48
N GLY A 271 17.25 -6.26 -0.12
CA GLY A 271 17.72 -5.06 -0.84
C GLY A 271 19.24 -4.92 -0.96
N ARG A 272 20.02 -5.64 -0.16
CA ARG A 272 21.48 -5.66 -0.22
C ARG A 272 22.05 -6.90 -0.90
N HIS A 273 21.22 -7.93 -1.12
CA HIS A 273 21.67 -9.17 -1.73
C HIS A 273 21.81 -8.99 -3.26
N PRO A 274 22.98 -9.26 -3.87
CA PRO A 274 23.23 -8.99 -5.29
C PRO A 274 22.24 -9.67 -6.25
N GLU A 275 21.77 -10.88 -5.92
CA GLU A 275 20.80 -11.57 -6.75
C GLU A 275 19.45 -10.84 -6.82
N PHE A 276 18.99 -10.24 -5.72
CA PHE A 276 17.71 -9.53 -5.69
C PHE A 276 17.73 -8.34 -6.65
N VAL A 277 18.84 -7.60 -6.66
CA VAL A 277 19.05 -6.46 -7.57
C VAL A 277 18.90 -6.86 -9.04
N ARG A 278 19.30 -8.08 -9.40
CA ARG A 278 19.21 -8.59 -10.78
C ARG A 278 17.79 -8.81 -11.29
N GLY A 279 16.79 -8.88 -10.41
CA GLY A 279 15.37 -9.02 -10.76
C GLY A 279 14.48 -7.96 -10.11
N LEU A 280 15.08 -6.90 -9.59
CA LEU A 280 14.43 -5.90 -8.76
C LEU A 280 13.32 -5.12 -9.46
N ALA A 281 13.43 -4.90 -10.78
CA ALA A 281 12.48 -4.07 -11.50
C ALA A 281 11.09 -4.71 -11.62
N MET A 282 11.01 -6.05 -11.66
CA MET A 282 9.75 -6.75 -11.88
C MET A 282 8.72 -6.55 -10.76
N PRO A 283 9.07 -6.67 -9.46
CA PRO A 283 8.17 -6.32 -8.37
C PRO A 283 7.56 -4.90 -8.50
N PHE A 284 8.35 -3.88 -8.86
CA PHE A 284 7.85 -2.50 -8.98
C PHE A 284 7.01 -2.28 -10.25
N ALA A 285 7.39 -2.90 -11.37
CA ALA A 285 6.61 -2.90 -12.60
C ALA A 285 5.21 -3.51 -12.36
N ALA A 286 5.18 -4.66 -11.69
CA ALA A 286 3.94 -5.32 -11.29
C ALA A 286 3.16 -4.48 -10.27
N GLY A 287 3.83 -3.96 -9.24
CA GLY A 287 3.21 -3.11 -8.21
C GLY A 287 2.59 -1.83 -8.77
N ALA A 288 3.13 -1.27 -9.85
CA ALA A 288 2.58 -0.07 -10.49
C ALA A 288 1.16 -0.32 -11.03
N PHE A 289 0.89 -1.53 -11.53
CA PHE A 289 -0.45 -1.90 -11.99
C PHE A 289 -1.50 -1.97 -10.87
N TRP A 290 -1.06 -2.25 -9.64
CA TRP A 290 -1.92 -2.25 -8.46
C TRP A 290 -2.09 -0.86 -7.87
N SER A 291 -1.01 -0.10 -7.80
CA SER A 291 -0.96 1.22 -7.18
C SER A 291 0.27 1.98 -7.66
N PRO A 292 0.14 2.87 -8.67
CA PRO A 292 1.29 3.55 -9.28
C PRO A 292 2.11 4.33 -8.26
N LEU A 293 1.44 5.14 -7.42
CA LEU A 293 2.09 5.98 -6.43
C LEU A 293 2.70 5.17 -5.28
N ALA A 294 2.04 4.11 -4.82
CA ALA A 294 2.62 3.27 -3.77
C ALA A 294 3.85 2.48 -4.27
N SER A 295 3.80 2.01 -5.52
CA SER A 295 4.96 1.40 -6.17
C SER A 295 6.09 2.41 -6.36
N ALA A 296 5.78 3.66 -6.75
CA ALA A 296 6.76 4.72 -6.88
C ALA A 296 7.47 5.03 -5.56
N GLY A 297 6.72 5.14 -4.45
CA GLY A 297 7.30 5.32 -3.11
C GLY A 297 8.26 4.19 -2.73
N ALA A 298 7.87 2.93 -3.01
CA ALA A 298 8.72 1.77 -2.78
C ALA A 298 9.94 1.74 -3.72
N ALA A 299 9.80 2.18 -4.98
CA ALA A 299 10.87 2.26 -5.95
C ALA A 299 11.91 3.33 -5.60
N LEU A 300 11.48 4.49 -5.06
CA LEU A 300 12.38 5.52 -4.54
C LEU A 300 13.23 4.97 -3.38
N LEU A 301 12.61 4.22 -2.46
CA LEU A 301 13.30 3.54 -1.38
C LEU A 301 14.34 2.53 -1.93
N ALA A 302 13.93 1.67 -2.86
CA ALA A 302 14.83 0.68 -3.46
C ALA A 302 15.98 1.33 -4.23
N GLY A 303 15.70 2.39 -5.01
CA GLY A 303 16.70 3.17 -5.73
C GLY A 303 17.73 3.77 -4.80
N ALA A 304 17.30 4.37 -3.68
CA ALA A 304 18.22 4.89 -2.67
C ALA A 304 19.09 3.80 -2.04
N VAL A 305 18.55 2.59 -1.81
CA VAL A 305 19.31 1.43 -1.33
C VAL A 305 20.38 1.00 -2.34
N LEU A 306 20.06 0.97 -3.64
CA LEU A 306 21.03 0.66 -4.70
C LEU A 306 22.13 1.71 -4.83
N LEU A 307 21.75 2.99 -4.76
CA LEU A 307 22.66 4.12 -4.94
C LEU A 307 23.67 4.27 -3.80
N ARG A 308 23.50 3.55 -2.69
CA ARG A 308 24.47 3.49 -1.59
C ARG A 308 25.86 3.03 -2.02
N GLU A 309 25.95 2.22 -3.05
CA GLU A 309 27.23 1.73 -3.60
C GLU A 309 27.76 2.59 -4.76
N GLY A 310 27.10 3.71 -5.07
CA GLY A 310 27.42 4.62 -6.16
C GLY A 310 26.64 4.32 -7.45
N GLY A 311 26.35 5.38 -8.22
CA GLY A 311 25.49 5.30 -9.41
C GLY A 311 25.98 4.33 -10.48
N ALA A 312 27.28 4.31 -10.77
CA ALA A 312 27.84 3.38 -11.77
C ALA A 312 27.70 1.91 -11.34
N ALA A 313 27.84 1.59 -10.05
CA ALA A 313 27.65 0.25 -9.54
C ALA A 313 26.18 -0.16 -9.56
N ALA A 314 25.29 0.76 -9.19
CA ALA A 314 23.84 0.56 -9.25
C ALA A 314 23.38 0.23 -10.69
N ILE A 315 23.79 1.02 -11.68
CA ILE A 315 23.46 0.78 -13.10
C ILE A 315 23.96 -0.59 -13.56
N ARG A 316 25.24 -0.92 -13.33
CA ARG A 316 25.81 -2.22 -13.75
C ARG A 316 25.08 -3.42 -13.15
N ARG A 317 24.53 -3.30 -11.93
CA ARG A 317 23.78 -4.38 -11.27
C ARG A 317 22.31 -4.43 -11.68
N ALA A 318 21.73 -3.28 -12.01
CA ALA A 318 20.33 -3.16 -12.41
C ALA A 318 20.09 -3.52 -13.88
N VAL A 319 21.07 -3.31 -14.77
CA VAL A 319 20.94 -3.69 -16.18
C VAL A 319 21.16 -5.19 -16.34
N THR A 320 20.07 -5.95 -16.28
CA THR A 320 20.03 -7.40 -16.48
C THR A 320 18.90 -7.78 -17.44
N PRO A 321 18.94 -8.96 -18.08
CA PRO A 321 17.84 -9.43 -18.90
C PRO A 321 16.49 -9.42 -18.16
N ALA A 322 16.45 -9.88 -16.90
CA ALA A 322 15.21 -9.90 -16.12
C ALA A 322 14.65 -8.49 -15.88
N ASN A 323 15.50 -7.50 -15.56
CA ASN A 323 15.04 -6.12 -15.36
C ASN A 323 14.64 -5.43 -16.67
N ILE A 324 15.31 -5.73 -17.79
CA ILE A 324 14.93 -5.22 -19.11
C ILE A 324 13.54 -5.75 -19.50
N LEU A 325 13.31 -7.06 -19.33
CA LEU A 325 12.01 -7.66 -19.59
C LEU A 325 10.91 -7.09 -18.68
N ALA A 326 11.22 -6.80 -17.42
CA ALA A 326 10.30 -6.12 -16.51
C ALA A 326 9.91 -4.72 -16.99
N VAL A 327 10.85 -3.96 -17.56
CA VAL A 327 10.56 -2.64 -18.16
C VAL A 327 9.63 -2.81 -19.36
N VAL A 328 9.88 -3.76 -20.25
CA VAL A 328 9.02 -4.04 -21.42
C VAL A 328 7.60 -4.42 -20.99
N PHE A 329 7.46 -5.24 -19.93
CA PHE A 329 6.16 -5.56 -19.34
C PHE A 329 5.46 -4.31 -18.77
N ALA A 330 6.20 -3.40 -18.15
CA ALA A 330 5.64 -2.18 -17.55
C ALA A 330 5.11 -1.18 -18.58
N LEU A 331 5.66 -1.13 -19.80
CA LEU A 331 5.32 -0.10 -20.79
C LEU A 331 3.81 0.04 -21.07
N PRO A 332 3.07 -0.99 -21.51
CA PRO A 332 1.62 -0.87 -21.76
C PRO A 332 0.83 -0.57 -20.49
N VAL A 333 1.25 -1.14 -19.35
CA VAL A 333 0.63 -0.91 -18.04
C VAL A 333 0.75 0.56 -17.64
N CYS A 334 1.94 1.13 -17.71
CA CYS A 334 2.19 2.53 -17.39
C CYS A 334 1.48 3.46 -18.37
N ALA A 335 1.52 3.15 -19.68
CA ALA A 335 0.80 3.89 -20.72
C ALA A 335 -0.71 3.95 -20.42
N TYR A 336 -1.30 2.82 -20.03
CA TYR A 336 -2.68 2.75 -19.58
C TYR A 336 -2.96 3.61 -18.34
N LEU A 337 -2.09 3.58 -17.32
CA LEU A 337 -2.31 4.31 -16.07
C LEU A 337 -2.19 5.83 -16.20
N VAL A 338 -1.34 6.32 -17.12
CA VAL A 338 -1.13 7.76 -17.35
C VAL A 338 -2.05 8.35 -18.42
N ALA A 339 -2.85 7.51 -19.11
CA ALA A 339 -3.88 7.96 -20.04
C ALA A 339 -4.78 9.04 -19.39
N GLY A 340 -4.94 10.20 -20.02
CA GLY A 340 -5.78 11.28 -19.48
C GLY A 340 -5.36 11.85 -18.11
N SER A 341 -4.17 11.53 -17.58
CA SER A 341 -3.77 11.97 -16.23
C SER A 341 -3.39 13.44 -16.13
N ALA A 342 -3.24 14.14 -17.27
CA ALA A 342 -2.87 15.56 -17.31
C ALA A 342 -3.90 16.48 -16.62
N ALA A 343 -5.16 16.03 -16.49
CA ALA A 343 -6.21 16.79 -15.82
C ALA A 343 -6.18 16.70 -14.28
N VAL A 344 -5.31 15.86 -13.69
CA VAL A 344 -5.23 15.69 -12.24
C VAL A 344 -4.50 16.87 -11.60
N PRO A 345 -5.10 17.60 -10.64
CA PRO A 345 -4.44 18.72 -9.97
C PRO A 345 -3.15 18.30 -9.28
N HIS A 346 -2.06 19.04 -9.47
CA HIS A 346 -0.78 18.75 -8.84
C HIS A 346 0.09 20.00 -8.70
N GLY A 347 1.01 20.01 -7.73
CA GLY A 347 1.92 21.12 -7.52
C GLY A 347 2.64 21.08 -6.17
N VAL A 348 3.51 22.06 -5.93
CA VAL A 348 4.20 22.21 -4.63
C VAL A 348 3.19 22.69 -3.59
N LEU A 349 3.17 22.07 -2.40
CA LEU A 349 2.21 22.30 -1.32
C LEU A 349 1.98 23.80 -1.02
N PHE A 350 3.06 24.56 -0.87
CA PHE A 350 2.99 25.98 -0.52
C PHE A 350 2.58 26.91 -1.67
N LEU A 351 2.53 26.39 -2.90
CA LEU A 351 1.98 27.10 -4.06
C LEU A 351 0.49 26.79 -4.24
N MET A 352 0.05 25.60 -3.81
CA MET A 352 -1.34 25.14 -3.92
C MET A 352 -2.21 25.58 -2.74
N HIS A 353 -1.61 25.91 -1.60
CA HIS A 353 -2.31 26.25 -0.36
C HIS A 353 -1.65 27.44 0.35
N PRO A 354 -2.34 28.12 1.29
CA PRO A 354 -1.78 29.26 2.03
C PRO A 354 -0.43 28.89 2.69
N PRO A 355 0.69 29.56 2.34
CA PRO A 355 2.04 29.09 2.68
C PRO A 355 2.27 28.87 4.18
N LEU A 356 1.99 29.89 5.00
CA LEU A 356 2.24 29.85 6.44
C LEU A 356 1.39 28.79 7.13
N LYS A 357 0.09 28.71 6.81
CA LYS A 357 -0.81 27.70 7.38
C LYS A 357 -0.33 26.28 7.03
N SER A 358 -0.02 26.05 5.77
CA SER A 358 0.39 24.73 5.27
C SER A 358 1.74 24.30 5.85
N PHE A 359 2.66 25.26 6.03
CA PHE A 359 3.95 25.01 6.70
C PHE A 359 3.77 24.60 8.17
N LEU A 360 2.93 25.30 8.92
CA LEU A 360 2.66 24.96 10.33
C LEU A 360 1.96 23.61 10.47
N VAL A 361 0.95 23.34 9.63
CA VAL A 361 0.27 22.03 9.59
C VAL A 361 1.25 20.92 9.24
N TRP A 362 2.13 21.14 8.26
CA TRP A 362 3.18 20.18 7.90
C TRP A 362 4.14 19.89 9.06
N LEU A 363 4.59 20.91 9.81
CA LEU A 363 5.45 20.69 10.97
C LEU A 363 4.78 19.85 12.07
N VAL A 364 3.52 20.19 12.42
CA VAL A 364 2.77 19.42 13.42
C VAL A 364 2.55 17.99 12.94
N PHE A 365 2.18 17.82 11.68
CA PHE A 365 2.01 16.52 11.04
C PHE A 365 3.27 15.67 11.15
N LEU A 366 4.45 16.20 10.80
CA LEU A 366 5.70 15.45 10.93
C LEU A 366 5.99 15.01 12.37
N VAL A 367 5.69 15.85 13.37
CA VAL A 367 5.88 15.49 14.78
C VAL A 367 4.96 14.34 15.19
N VAL A 368 3.68 14.43 14.83
CA VAL A 368 2.62 13.49 15.22
C VAL A 368 2.74 12.14 14.50
N GLU A 369 3.18 12.15 13.25
CA GLU A 369 3.09 11.00 12.34
C GLU A 369 4.43 10.29 12.11
N VAL A 370 5.55 11.03 12.18
CA VAL A 370 6.86 10.51 11.75
C VAL A 370 7.90 10.61 12.86
N LEU A 371 8.13 11.81 13.39
CA LEU A 371 9.26 12.08 14.29
C LEU A 371 9.04 11.49 15.69
N CYS A 372 7.79 11.39 16.16
CA CYS A 372 7.46 10.68 17.41
C CYS A 372 7.98 9.24 17.41
N TRP A 373 7.99 8.59 16.25
CA TRP A 373 8.53 7.24 16.05
C TRP A 373 10.02 7.27 15.72
N ALA A 374 10.38 8.02 14.68
CA ALA A 374 11.71 7.98 14.08
C ALA A 374 12.80 8.46 15.04
N ALA A 375 12.56 9.57 15.77
CA ALA A 375 13.56 10.10 16.68
C ALA A 375 13.84 9.14 17.84
N LEU A 376 12.81 8.48 18.37
CA LEU A 376 12.95 7.51 19.44
C LEU A 376 13.59 6.20 18.95
N ALA A 377 13.18 5.71 17.78
CA ALA A 377 13.75 4.51 17.19
C ALA A 377 15.24 4.69 16.85
N ALA A 378 15.64 5.86 16.37
CA ALA A 378 17.04 6.18 16.04
C ALA A 378 18.02 6.05 17.22
N LEU A 379 17.52 6.08 18.46
CA LEU A 379 18.34 5.86 19.67
C LEU A 379 18.63 4.37 19.94
N LEU A 380 17.91 3.45 19.29
CA LEU A 380 17.98 2.00 19.51
C LEU A 380 18.49 1.27 18.26
N VAL A 381 18.10 1.74 17.09
CA VAL A 381 18.40 1.11 15.80
C VAL A 381 18.86 2.16 14.79
N ARG A 382 19.60 1.70 13.78
CA ARG A 382 20.07 2.53 12.66
C ARG A 382 19.99 1.73 11.36
N GLY A 383 19.95 2.45 10.24
CA GLY A 383 19.98 1.86 8.91
C GLY A 383 19.77 2.91 7.84
N TRP A 384 20.36 2.71 6.67
CA TRP A 384 20.16 3.55 5.49
C TRP A 384 18.72 3.48 5.02
N THR A 385 18.13 2.27 4.97
CA THR A 385 16.73 2.08 4.55
C THR A 385 15.77 2.82 5.49
N PHE A 386 16.07 2.82 6.79
CA PHE A 386 15.34 3.61 7.78
C PHE A 386 15.49 5.11 7.53
N ALA A 387 16.72 5.62 7.39
CA ALA A 387 16.97 7.05 7.17
C ALA A 387 16.29 7.57 5.89
N VAL A 388 16.37 6.82 4.80
CA VAL A 388 15.68 7.14 3.53
C VAL A 388 14.16 7.15 3.72
N SER A 389 13.61 6.18 4.45
CA SER A 389 12.16 6.13 4.70
C SER A 389 11.69 7.38 5.46
N VAL A 390 12.43 7.80 6.49
CA VAL A 390 12.13 9.04 7.22
C VAL A 390 12.25 10.26 6.31
N ALA A 391 13.29 10.34 5.48
CA ALA A 391 13.44 11.44 4.52
C ALA A 391 12.26 11.51 3.53
N LEU A 392 11.85 10.37 2.96
CA LEU A 392 10.69 10.30 2.08
C LEU A 392 9.41 10.74 2.81
N LEU A 393 9.19 10.27 4.04
CA LEU A 393 8.03 10.67 4.84
C LEU A 393 8.02 12.17 5.18
N CYS A 394 9.17 12.81 5.30
CA CYS A 394 9.24 14.26 5.48
C CYS A 394 8.97 15.04 4.19
N LEU A 395 9.38 14.49 3.03
CA LEU A 395 9.39 15.20 1.75
C LEU A 395 8.11 15.00 0.91
N LEU A 396 7.49 13.82 0.95
CA LEU A 396 6.28 13.53 0.17
C LEU A 396 5.13 14.54 0.37
N PRO A 397 4.84 15.04 1.59
CA PRO A 397 3.77 16.01 1.80
C PRO A 397 3.99 17.35 1.08
N LEU A 398 5.22 17.66 0.69
CA LEU A 398 5.58 18.92 0.02
C LEU A 398 5.11 18.99 -1.43
N TYR A 399 4.65 17.88 -2.01
CA TYR A 399 4.10 17.82 -3.37
C TYR A 399 2.69 17.24 -3.34
N VAL A 400 1.71 18.04 -3.74
CA VAL A 400 0.31 17.67 -3.85
C VAL A 400 0.09 17.02 -5.21
N PHE A 401 -0.59 15.87 -5.20
CA PHE A 401 -1.07 15.22 -6.42
C PHE A 401 -2.44 14.63 -6.14
N GLY A 402 -3.46 15.11 -6.85
CA GLY A 402 -4.86 14.73 -6.72
C GLY A 402 -5.58 15.34 -5.51
N PRO A 403 -6.92 15.15 -5.43
CA PRO A 403 -7.79 15.82 -4.45
C PRO A 403 -7.49 15.40 -3.00
N GLY A 404 -7.10 14.14 -2.77
CA GLY A 404 -6.74 13.62 -1.46
C GLY A 404 -5.23 13.68 -1.16
N ASN A 405 -4.44 14.38 -1.99
CA ASN A 405 -2.98 14.33 -1.97
C ASN A 405 -2.47 12.87 -1.93
N GLU A 406 -2.83 12.14 -2.96
CA GLU A 406 -2.54 10.72 -3.15
C GLU A 406 -1.03 10.45 -3.20
N MET A 407 -0.21 11.44 -3.57
CA MET A 407 1.25 11.34 -3.47
C MET A 407 1.68 11.01 -2.04
N THR A 408 1.13 11.74 -1.06
CA THR A 408 1.43 11.52 0.35
C THR A 408 0.77 10.24 0.85
N ALA A 409 -0.54 10.11 0.63
CA ALA A 409 -1.33 9.02 1.18
C ALA A 409 -0.96 7.65 0.62
N ARG A 410 -0.61 7.56 -0.67
CA ARG A 410 -0.26 6.29 -1.34
C ARG A 410 1.25 6.10 -1.45
N GLY A 411 2.00 7.14 -1.82
CA GLY A 411 3.47 7.10 -1.89
C GLY A 411 4.12 6.86 -0.53
N GLY A 412 3.50 7.32 0.56
CA GLY A 412 3.99 7.13 1.93
C GLY A 412 3.85 5.71 2.49
N MET A 413 3.00 4.85 1.91
CA MET A 413 2.68 3.53 2.47
C MET A 413 3.90 2.60 2.60
N ALA A 414 4.82 2.63 1.63
CA ALA A 414 6.03 1.81 1.67
C ALA A 414 7.05 2.31 2.72
N PRO A 415 7.40 3.60 2.76
CA PRO A 415 8.19 4.17 3.87
C PRO A 415 7.56 3.99 5.26
N LEU A 416 6.23 4.09 5.41
CA LEU A 416 5.53 3.81 6.66
C LEU A 416 5.68 2.34 7.08
N ALA A 417 5.56 1.41 6.13
CA ALA A 417 5.79 -0.01 6.41
C ALA A 417 7.21 -0.29 6.91
N VAL A 418 8.22 0.42 6.35
CA VAL A 418 9.58 0.36 6.89
C VAL A 418 9.64 0.91 8.30
N LEU A 419 9.06 2.08 8.55
CA LEU A 419 9.05 2.69 9.87
C LEU A 419 8.38 1.79 10.92
N ALA A 420 7.29 1.11 10.57
CA ALA A 420 6.63 0.14 11.44
C ALA A 420 7.54 -1.04 11.81
N VAL A 421 8.26 -1.62 10.83
CA VAL A 421 9.25 -2.67 11.09
C VAL A 421 10.41 -2.16 11.94
N VAL A 422 10.87 -0.93 11.70
CA VAL A 422 11.93 -0.28 12.48
C VAL A 422 11.51 -0.10 13.94
N VAL A 423 10.29 0.38 14.19
CA VAL A 423 9.75 0.54 15.56
C VAL A 423 9.62 -0.81 16.24
N ALA A 424 9.07 -1.82 15.57
CA ALA A 424 9.01 -3.18 16.11
C ALA A 424 10.40 -3.73 16.44
N ALA A 425 11.37 -3.54 15.53
CA ALA A 425 12.74 -3.97 15.76
C ALA A 425 13.41 -3.22 16.91
N ALA A 426 13.14 -1.93 17.07
CA ALA A 426 13.62 -1.12 18.19
C ALA A 426 13.05 -1.59 19.55
N LEU A 427 11.77 -1.98 19.59
CA LEU A 427 11.14 -2.56 20.79
C LEU A 427 11.72 -3.94 21.14
N LEU A 428 12.10 -4.72 20.13
CA LEU A 428 12.72 -6.03 20.29
C LEU A 428 14.22 -5.96 20.61
N ALA A 429 14.89 -4.88 20.23
CA ALA A 429 16.33 -4.69 20.41
C ALA A 429 16.70 -4.50 21.90
N PRO A 430 17.92 -4.90 22.30
CA PRO A 430 18.44 -4.59 23.63
C PRO A 430 18.52 -3.08 23.89
N ALA A 431 17.90 -2.60 24.97
CA ALA A 431 17.96 -1.19 25.36
C ALA A 431 19.09 -0.97 26.39
N ALA A 432 20.31 -0.73 25.90
CA ALA A 432 21.46 -0.39 26.74
C ALA A 432 21.43 1.09 27.18
N GLY A 433 21.89 1.36 28.40
CA GLY A 433 21.99 2.72 28.96
C GLY A 433 20.66 3.40 29.30
N ARG A 434 20.74 4.56 29.98
CA ARG A 434 19.55 5.33 30.41
C ARG A 434 18.72 5.82 29.22
N ALA A 435 19.37 6.36 28.19
CA ALA A 435 18.69 6.94 27.02
C ALA A 435 17.90 5.87 26.24
N GLY A 436 18.49 4.70 25.98
CA GLY A 436 17.80 3.61 25.28
C GLY A 436 16.59 3.07 26.08
N ARG A 437 16.70 2.96 27.41
CA ARG A 437 15.56 2.56 28.26
C ARG A 437 14.43 3.59 28.24
N ILE A 438 14.74 4.88 28.24
CA ILE A 438 13.75 5.96 28.10
C ILE A 438 13.10 5.91 26.72
N ALA A 439 13.90 5.80 25.65
CA ALA A 439 13.41 5.73 24.29
C ALA A 439 12.44 4.56 24.08
N ARG A 440 12.77 3.38 24.61
CA ARG A 440 11.88 2.21 24.55
C ARG A 440 10.57 2.43 25.32
N ARG A 441 10.63 3.03 26.52
CA ARG A 441 9.42 3.36 27.29
C ARG A 441 8.55 4.39 26.57
N ALA A 442 9.17 5.39 25.94
CA ALA A 442 8.48 6.39 25.15
C ALA A 442 7.85 5.78 23.90
N LEU A 443 8.55 4.89 23.18
CA LEU A 443 7.98 4.14 22.06
C LEU A 443 6.77 3.31 22.48
N LEU A 444 6.84 2.62 23.62
CA LEU A 444 5.70 1.87 24.17
C LEU A 444 4.52 2.81 24.49
N ALA A 445 4.78 3.98 25.07
CA ALA A 445 3.73 4.98 25.30
C ALA A 445 3.12 5.48 23.98
N CYS A 446 3.93 5.74 22.95
CA CYS A 446 3.45 6.05 21.61
C CYS A 446 2.60 4.91 21.04
N CYS A 447 2.99 3.64 21.20
CA CYS A 447 2.18 2.49 20.77
C CYS A 447 0.82 2.44 21.46
N VAL A 448 0.75 2.75 22.76
CA VAL A 448 -0.52 2.81 23.49
C VAL A 448 -1.40 3.95 22.97
N LEU A 449 -0.84 5.13 22.68
CA LEU A 449 -1.59 6.25 22.12
C LEU A 449 -2.06 5.97 20.69
N ALA A 450 -1.19 5.39 19.86
CA ALA A 450 -1.51 4.99 18.48
C ALA A 450 -2.61 3.92 18.44
N LEU A 451 -2.67 3.03 19.44
CA LEU A 451 -3.77 2.08 19.58
C LEU A 451 -5.12 2.77 19.74
N ALA A 452 -5.19 3.94 20.38
CA ALA A 452 -6.42 4.71 20.47
C ALA A 452 -6.83 5.31 19.11
N GLY A 453 -5.86 5.74 18.30
CA GLY A 453 -6.08 6.14 16.91
C GLY A 453 -6.60 4.97 16.07
N ALA A 454 -5.90 3.83 16.12
CA ALA A 454 -6.32 2.61 15.45
C ALA A 454 -7.71 2.12 15.89
N ALA A 455 -8.06 2.28 17.17
CA ALA A 455 -9.39 1.96 17.70
C ALA A 455 -10.47 2.91 17.17
N THR A 456 -10.16 4.20 17.05
CA THR A 456 -11.06 5.19 16.41
C THR A 456 -11.37 4.77 14.97
N GLU A 457 -10.39 4.31 14.20
CA GLU A 457 -10.61 3.81 12.84
C GLU A 457 -11.36 2.47 12.82
N ALA A 458 -10.94 1.51 13.66
CA ALA A 458 -11.61 0.22 13.79
C ALA A 458 -13.06 0.33 14.27
N SER A 459 -13.45 1.42 14.92
CA SER A 459 -14.84 1.68 15.32
C SER A 459 -15.80 1.76 14.14
N LEU A 460 -15.31 2.02 12.91
CA LEU A 460 -16.10 1.93 11.69
C LEU A 460 -16.71 0.55 11.50
N LEU A 461 -16.04 -0.51 11.95
CA LEU A 461 -16.54 -1.90 11.85
C LEU A 461 -17.80 -2.15 12.67
N LEU A 462 -18.13 -1.26 13.62
CA LEU A 462 -19.34 -1.33 14.44
C LEU A 462 -20.58 -0.78 13.72
N LYS A 463 -20.40 -0.11 12.58
CA LYS A 463 -21.52 0.35 11.76
C LYS A 463 -22.24 -0.84 11.10
N PRO A 464 -23.51 -0.66 10.69
CA PRO A 464 -24.22 -1.68 9.94
C PRO A 464 -23.49 -2.02 8.64
N ALA A 465 -23.27 -3.31 8.39
CA ALA A 465 -22.79 -3.76 7.08
C ALA A 465 -23.83 -3.47 5.99
N TRP A 466 -23.37 -3.13 4.79
CA TRP A 466 -24.20 -2.93 3.60
C TRP A 466 -23.73 -3.88 2.50
N LYS A 467 -24.58 -4.14 1.50
CA LYS A 467 -24.28 -5.11 0.43
C LYS A 467 -23.71 -4.44 -0.80
N ALA A 468 -22.68 -5.03 -1.41
CA ALA A 468 -22.20 -4.66 -2.74
C ALA A 468 -23.35 -4.61 -3.77
N SER A 469 -23.35 -3.60 -4.63
CA SER A 469 -24.31 -3.51 -5.73
C SER A 469 -23.92 -4.46 -6.86
N GLY A 470 -24.77 -5.44 -7.15
CA GLY A 470 -24.55 -6.38 -8.26
C GLY A 470 -25.12 -5.91 -9.60
N HIS A 471 -25.85 -4.78 -9.62
CA HIS A 471 -26.62 -4.33 -10.79
C HIS A 471 -26.29 -2.92 -11.27
N CYS A 472 -25.61 -2.07 -10.48
CA CYS A 472 -25.13 -0.76 -10.94
C CYS A 472 -23.72 -0.86 -11.52
N ASP A 473 -23.51 -0.25 -12.68
CA ASP A 473 -22.18 -0.14 -13.27
C ASP A 473 -21.42 0.97 -12.59
N PHE A 474 -20.16 1.15 -12.97
CA PHE A 474 -19.30 2.18 -12.43
C PHE A 474 -19.88 3.59 -12.54
N LEU A 475 -20.43 3.98 -13.69
CA LEU A 475 -20.95 5.35 -13.87
C LEU A 475 -22.17 5.59 -12.99
N GLU A 476 -23.09 4.63 -12.94
CA GLU A 476 -24.29 4.74 -12.11
C GLU A 476 -23.94 4.70 -10.62
N ALA A 477 -23.05 3.80 -10.20
CA ALA A 477 -22.58 3.73 -8.83
C ALA A 477 -21.86 5.02 -8.43
N ALA A 478 -21.04 5.61 -9.30
CA ALA A 478 -20.37 6.88 -9.03
C ALA A 478 -21.38 8.02 -8.84
N ARG A 479 -22.39 8.13 -9.71
CA ARG A 479 -23.46 9.15 -9.64
C ARG A 479 -24.34 9.03 -8.40
N GLN A 480 -24.50 7.83 -7.84
CA GLN A 480 -25.27 7.61 -6.60
C GLN A 480 -24.41 7.52 -5.33
N SER A 481 -23.08 7.49 -5.45
CA SER A 481 -22.16 7.33 -4.32
C SER A 481 -22.00 8.62 -3.50
N VAL A 482 -21.27 8.52 -2.38
CA VAL A 482 -20.84 9.72 -1.62
C VAL A 482 -19.91 10.64 -2.41
N TYR A 483 -19.45 10.19 -3.59
CA TYR A 483 -18.57 10.92 -4.50
C TYR A 483 -19.31 11.56 -5.68
N ALA A 484 -20.65 11.56 -5.68
CA ALA A 484 -21.46 12.10 -6.78
C ALA A 484 -21.09 13.54 -7.15
N ASP A 485 -20.87 14.39 -6.14
CA ASP A 485 -20.51 15.79 -6.30
C ASP A 485 -19.00 16.04 -6.41
N SER A 486 -18.18 14.98 -6.40
CA SER A 486 -16.72 15.08 -6.45
C SER A 486 -16.16 14.63 -7.80
N THR A 487 -14.93 15.06 -8.11
CA THR A 487 -14.16 14.54 -9.25
C THR A 487 -13.33 13.32 -8.85
N GLU A 488 -13.54 12.75 -7.66
CA GLU A 488 -12.74 11.64 -7.14
C GLU A 488 -12.95 10.35 -7.92
N TRP A 489 -14.04 10.17 -8.66
CA TRP A 489 -14.16 9.01 -9.57
C TRP A 489 -13.61 9.29 -10.97
N ALA A 490 -13.35 10.56 -11.34
CA ALA A 490 -12.83 10.91 -12.66
C ALA A 490 -11.43 10.31 -12.92
N HIS A 491 -10.66 10.01 -11.86
CA HIS A 491 -9.37 9.35 -12.00
C HIS A 491 -9.45 7.84 -12.28
N TYR A 492 -10.66 7.27 -12.39
CA TYR A 492 -10.92 5.90 -12.84
C TYR A 492 -11.29 5.84 -14.32
N LEU A 493 -11.41 6.97 -15.02
CA LEU A 493 -11.79 7.04 -16.43
C LEU A 493 -10.70 7.72 -17.26
N ALA A 494 -10.65 7.39 -18.53
CA ALA A 494 -9.88 8.11 -19.55
C ALA A 494 -10.76 8.29 -20.79
N PRO A 495 -10.63 9.40 -21.54
CA PRO A 495 -11.35 9.54 -22.80
C PRO A 495 -10.93 8.44 -23.78
N TRP A 496 -11.84 8.03 -24.65
CA TRP A 496 -11.57 7.08 -25.73
C TRP A 496 -11.99 7.70 -27.08
N PRO A 497 -11.16 7.57 -28.14
CA PRO A 497 -9.84 6.94 -28.17
C PRO A 497 -8.75 7.80 -27.52
N GLU A 498 -7.92 7.20 -26.67
CA GLU A 498 -6.73 7.84 -26.10
C GLU A 498 -5.49 7.48 -26.95
N PRO A 499 -4.72 8.45 -27.49
CA PRO A 499 -3.59 8.18 -28.38
C PRO A 499 -2.48 7.31 -27.80
N LEU A 500 -2.29 7.32 -26.47
CA LEU A 500 -1.25 6.54 -25.79
C LEU A 500 -1.63 5.05 -25.65
N VAL A 501 -2.92 4.72 -25.76
CA VAL A 501 -3.46 3.40 -25.46
C VAL A 501 -4.05 2.73 -26.71
N SER A 502 -4.68 3.49 -27.60
CA SER A 502 -5.32 2.97 -28.81
C SER A 502 -4.43 2.16 -29.77
N PRO A 503 -3.10 2.38 -29.88
CA PRO A 503 -2.28 1.59 -30.82
C PRO A 503 -2.10 0.13 -30.42
N TRP A 504 -2.18 -0.19 -29.12
CA TRP A 504 -1.85 -1.53 -28.60
C TRP A 504 -2.99 -2.19 -27.85
N MET A 505 -4.03 -1.45 -27.47
CA MET A 505 -5.23 -1.98 -26.82
C MET A 505 -6.27 -2.42 -27.84
N ARG A 506 -7.13 -3.37 -27.47
CA ARG A 506 -8.30 -3.76 -28.26
C ARG A 506 -9.31 -2.61 -28.30
N GLU A 507 -10.06 -2.54 -29.40
CA GLU A 507 -11.20 -1.62 -29.46
C GLU A 507 -12.24 -2.06 -28.41
N PRO A 508 -12.63 -1.18 -27.47
CA PRO A 508 -13.68 -1.49 -26.52
C PRO A 508 -15.00 -1.71 -27.28
N PRO A 509 -15.82 -2.68 -26.85
CA PRO A 509 -17.15 -2.84 -27.42
C PRO A 509 -18.00 -1.62 -27.09
N ARG A 510 -18.55 -0.96 -28.12
CA ARG A 510 -19.45 0.19 -27.95
C ARG A 510 -20.78 -0.29 -27.37
N ARG A 511 -21.10 0.11 -26.14
CA ARG A 511 -22.41 -0.15 -25.50
C ARG A 511 -22.89 1.11 -24.78
N PRO A 512 -24.18 1.45 -24.83
CA PRO A 512 -24.76 2.50 -24.00
C PRO A 512 -24.50 2.18 -22.53
N ALA A 513 -23.94 3.12 -21.78
CA ALA A 513 -23.71 2.92 -20.35
C ALA A 513 -25.01 3.06 -19.55
N ASP A 514 -26.00 3.81 -20.02
CA ASP A 514 -27.13 4.18 -19.19
C ASP A 514 -28.30 3.19 -19.19
N ARG A 515 -28.77 2.90 -17.97
CA ARG A 515 -30.18 2.59 -17.70
C ARG A 515 -30.92 3.91 -17.45
N THR A 516 -32.16 3.99 -17.93
CA THR A 516 -33.05 5.16 -17.79
C THR A 516 -33.17 5.67 -16.34
N ALA A 517 -33.51 6.96 -16.15
CA ALA A 517 -33.73 7.65 -14.86
C ALA A 517 -34.71 6.99 -13.86
N GLN A 518 -35.31 5.84 -14.21
CA GLN A 518 -36.12 4.97 -13.36
C GLN A 518 -35.32 3.77 -12.80
N ALA A 519 -33.99 3.77 -12.90
CA ALA A 519 -33.15 2.69 -12.40
C ALA A 519 -33.29 2.55 -10.87
N PRO A 520 -33.36 1.31 -10.33
CA PRO A 520 -33.40 1.11 -8.89
C PRO A 520 -32.10 1.63 -8.24
N PRO A 521 -32.16 2.12 -7.00
CA PRO A 521 -30.98 2.61 -6.31
C PRO A 521 -29.92 1.50 -6.20
N CYS A 522 -28.65 1.87 -6.26
CA CYS A 522 -27.53 0.92 -6.23
C CYS A 522 -27.48 0.15 -4.91
N TRP A 523 -27.91 0.77 -3.81
CA TRP A 523 -27.93 0.20 -2.46
C TRP A 523 -29.33 0.31 -1.86
N THR A 524 -30.22 -0.62 -2.19
CA THR A 524 -31.64 -0.62 -1.79
C THR A 524 -31.88 -0.74 -0.28
N GLY A 525 -30.88 -1.18 0.49
CA GLY A 525 -30.93 -1.33 1.95
C GLY A 525 -30.27 -0.20 2.74
N GLY A 526 -29.86 0.88 2.06
CA GLY A 526 -28.96 1.91 2.61
C GLY A 526 -27.51 1.68 2.17
N GLY A 527 -26.83 2.76 1.79
CA GLY A 527 -25.40 2.80 1.53
C GLY A 527 -24.57 3.11 2.80
N PRO A 528 -23.25 3.26 2.68
CA PRO A 528 -22.33 3.61 3.77
C PRO A 528 -22.69 4.90 4.53
#